data_AF-A0A2A5NZQ0-F1
#
_entry.id   AF-A0A2A5NZQ0-F1
#
_cell.length_a   1.000
_cell.length_b   1.000
_cell.length_c   1.000
_cell.angle_alpha   90.00
_cell.angle_beta   90.00
_cell.angle_gamma   90.00
#
_symmetry.space_group_name_H-M   'P 1'
#
loop_
_entity.id
_entity.type
_entity.pdbx_description
1 polymer ?
#
loop_
_entity_poly.entity_id
_entity_poly.type
_entity_poly.pdbx_seq_one_letter_code
_entity_poly.pdbx_strand_id
1 'polypeptide(L)'
;MPSWTHDPLDEVLEVAKELPERLRSLAEELGQIAHELAPEHAIATYGRPAEGLTPWEIYDGEKALKALEKARRAYSLMRGILRQVEGR
;
A
#
# COMPACT_ATOMS: atom_id res chain seq x y z
N MET A 1 5.19 -15.49 7.64
CA MET A 1 4.89 -15.98 6.27
C MET A 1 5.84 -15.24 5.33
N PRO A 2 6.53 -15.86 4.36
CA PRO A 2 7.49 -15.10 3.55
C PRO A 2 6.79 -14.15 2.57
N SER A 3 7.44 -13.03 2.28
CA SER A 3 7.00 -11.78 1.61
C SER A 3 6.53 -11.87 0.15
N TRP A 4 6.08 -13.03 -0.33
CA TRP A 4 5.71 -13.25 -1.74
C TRP A 4 4.42 -12.54 -2.19
N THR A 5 3.63 -12.00 -1.26
CA THR A 5 2.45 -11.18 -1.57
C THR A 5 2.77 -9.72 -1.86
N HIS A 6 4.04 -9.29 -1.72
CA HIS A 6 4.42 -7.86 -1.81
C HIS A 6 3.59 -6.95 -0.90
N ASP A 7 3.04 -7.52 0.16
CA ASP A 7 2.18 -6.86 1.12
C ASP A 7 2.95 -6.61 2.42
N PRO A 8 3.27 -5.35 2.74
CA PRO A 8 4.06 -5.00 3.92
C PRO A 8 3.20 -4.73 5.17
N LEU A 9 1.90 -5.06 5.17
CA LEU A 9 1.00 -4.69 6.27
C LEU A 9 1.51 -5.20 7.63
N ASP A 10 1.80 -6.49 7.74
CA ASP A 10 2.22 -7.08 9.01
C ASP A 10 3.51 -6.43 9.53
N GLU A 11 4.50 -6.21 8.66
CA GLU A 11 5.74 -5.53 9.02
C GLU A 11 5.50 -4.08 9.45
N VAL A 12 4.63 -3.36 8.76
CA VAL A 12 4.26 -1.98 9.12
C VAL A 12 3.54 -1.95 10.46
N LEU A 13 2.64 -2.89 10.73
CA LEU A 13 1.91 -2.99 12.00
C LEU A 13 2.84 -3.34 13.17
N GLU A 14 3.84 -4.20 12.97
CA GLU A 14 4.84 -4.48 14.00
C GLU A 14 5.64 -3.22 14.35
N VAL A 15 6.13 -2.48 13.34
CA VAL A 15 6.84 -1.21 13.58
C VAL A 15 5.93 -0.15 14.22
N ALA A 16 4.66 -0.12 13.85
CA ALA A 16 3.69 0.85 14.36
C ALA A 16 3.49 0.74 15.89
N LYS A 17 3.67 -0.45 16.48
CA LYS A 17 3.58 -0.67 17.94
C LYS A 17 4.62 0.10 18.73
N GLU A 18 5.76 0.43 18.12
CA GLU A 18 6.85 1.17 18.74
C GLU A 18 6.69 2.70 18.62
N LEU A 19 5.69 3.15 17.84
CA LEU A 19 5.45 4.57 17.59
C LEU A 19 4.51 5.20 18.63
N PRO A 20 4.65 6.51 18.91
CA PRO A 20 3.63 7.27 19.64
C PRO A 20 2.26 7.14 18.98
N GLU A 21 1.18 7.17 19.76
CA GLU A 21 -0.22 6.99 19.32
C GLU A 21 -0.54 7.67 17.99
N ARG A 22 -0.21 8.96 17.86
CA ARG A 22 -0.47 9.74 16.65
C ARG A 22 0.24 9.19 15.42
N LEU A 23 1.48 8.74 15.57
CA LEU A 23 2.27 8.17 14.46
C LEU A 23 1.86 6.72 14.19
N ARG A 24 1.43 5.98 15.21
CA ARG A 24 0.90 4.63 15.07
C ARG A 24 -0.32 4.61 14.15
N SER A 25 -1.32 5.46 14.38
CA SER A 25 -2.50 5.52 13.50
C SER A 25 -2.16 5.89 12.05
N LEU A 26 -1.15 6.73 11.83
CA LEU A 26 -0.68 7.07 10.48
C LEU A 26 0.05 5.90 9.82
N ALA A 27 0.81 5.12 10.59
CA ALA A 27 1.49 3.92 10.11
C ALA A 27 0.49 2.80 9.79
N GLU A 28 -0.55 2.62 10.61
CA GLU A 28 -1.64 1.69 10.35
C GLU A 28 -2.38 2.05 9.04
N GLU A 29 -2.70 3.34 8.83
CA GLU A 29 -3.29 3.82 7.57
C GLU A 29 -2.36 3.55 6.37
N LEU A 30 -1.06 3.79 6.52
CA LEU A 30 -0.06 3.50 5.49
C LEU A 30 -0.04 2.00 5.14
N GLY A 31 -0.02 1.14 6.15
CA GLY A 31 -0.05 -0.32 5.97
C GLY A 31 -1.31 -0.78 5.25
N GLN A 32 -2.47 -0.26 5.62
CA GLN A 32 -3.75 -0.61 4.99
C GLN A 32 -3.79 -0.21 3.51
N ILE A 33 -3.26 0.96 3.15
CA ILE A 33 -3.16 1.36 1.74
C ILE A 33 -2.24 0.42 0.96
N ALA A 34 -1.11 0.03 1.55
CA ALA A 34 -0.17 -0.90 0.92
C ALA A 34 -0.81 -2.28 0.72
N HIS A 35 -1.53 -2.79 1.72
CA HIS A 35 -2.29 -4.04 1.64
C HIS A 35 -3.29 -4.03 0.49
N GLU A 36 -4.08 -2.95 0.37
CA GLU A 36 -5.07 -2.82 -0.70
C GLU A 36 -4.46 -2.80 -2.10
N LEU A 37 -3.24 -2.27 -2.25
CA LEU A 37 -2.55 -2.17 -3.54
C LEU A 37 -1.63 -3.36 -3.83
N ALA A 38 -1.28 -4.16 -2.83
CA ALA A 38 -0.39 -5.31 -2.97
C ALA A 38 -0.78 -6.29 -4.10
N PRO A 39 -2.05 -6.75 -4.22
CA PRO A 39 -2.41 -7.69 -5.28
C PRO A 39 -2.36 -7.05 -6.69
N GLU A 40 -2.47 -5.73 -6.77
CA GLU A 40 -2.56 -5.00 -8.04
C GLU A 40 -1.26 -5.11 -8.85
N HIS A 41 -0.10 -5.36 -8.22
CA HIS A 41 1.17 -5.57 -8.94
C HIS A 41 1.09 -6.73 -9.94
N ALA A 42 0.56 -7.87 -9.50
CA ALA A 42 0.42 -9.05 -10.36
C ALA A 42 -0.70 -8.84 -11.40
N ILE A 43 -1.82 -8.26 -10.99
CA ILE A 43 -3.00 -8.08 -11.86
C ILE A 43 -2.72 -7.03 -12.95
N ALA A 44 -2.05 -5.93 -12.63
CA ALA A 44 -1.67 -4.92 -13.61
C ALA A 44 -0.62 -5.43 -14.62
N THR A 45 0.18 -6.43 -14.25
CA THR A 45 1.22 -7.00 -15.11
C THR A 45 0.66 -8.13 -15.99
N TYR A 46 -0.10 -9.05 -15.40
CA TYR A 46 -0.50 -10.31 -16.04
C TYR A 46 -2.00 -10.44 -16.27
N GLY A 47 -2.81 -9.50 -15.79
CA GLY A 47 -4.26 -9.59 -15.79
C GLY A 47 -4.77 -10.59 -14.75
N ARG A 48 -5.88 -11.25 -15.04
CA ARG A 48 -6.42 -12.37 -14.26
C ARG A 48 -6.42 -13.63 -15.12
N PRO A 49 -5.31 -14.38 -15.19
CA PRO A 49 -5.19 -15.53 -16.08
C PRO A 49 -6.28 -16.59 -15.88
N ALA A 50 -6.68 -16.82 -14.63
CA ALA A 50 -7.75 -17.77 -14.30
C ALA A 50 -9.13 -17.34 -14.84
N GLU A 51 -9.34 -16.04 -15.08
CA GLU A 51 -10.57 -15.47 -15.63
C GLU A 51 -10.44 -15.16 -17.14
N GLY A 52 -9.25 -15.34 -17.72
CA GLY A 52 -8.99 -15.01 -19.12
C GLY A 52 -8.97 -13.51 -19.43
N LEU A 53 -8.82 -12.65 -18.41
CA LEU A 53 -8.88 -11.19 -18.56
C LEU A 53 -7.47 -10.58 -18.61
N THR A 54 -7.24 -9.70 -19.57
CA THR A 54 -6.02 -8.89 -19.66
C THR A 54 -6.10 -7.66 -18.76
N PRO A 55 -4.97 -7.02 -18.41
CA PRO A 55 -4.98 -5.77 -17.65
C PRO A 55 -5.88 -4.68 -18.26
N TRP A 56 -5.90 -4.58 -19.60
CA TRP A 56 -6.70 -3.59 -20.34
C TRP A 56 -8.22 -3.77 -20.18
N GLU A 57 -8.67 -4.99 -19.87
CA GLU A 57 -10.08 -5.28 -19.61
C GLU A 57 -10.45 -5.08 -18.13
N ILE A 58 -9.45 -5.06 -17.24
CA ILE A 58 -9.63 -4.96 -15.79
C ILE A 58 -9.59 -3.50 -15.33
N TYR A 59 -8.69 -2.69 -15.88
CA TYR A 59 -8.44 -1.33 -15.45
C TYR A 59 -9.02 -0.29 -16.40
N ASP A 60 -9.79 0.63 -15.84
CA ASP A 60 -10.22 1.84 -16.49
C ASP A 60 -9.49 3.06 -15.87
N GLY A 61 -9.74 4.24 -16.42
CA GLY A 61 -9.13 5.48 -15.93
C GLY A 61 -9.50 5.81 -14.48
N GLU A 62 -10.68 5.40 -14.01
CA GLU A 62 -11.13 5.66 -12.64
C GLU A 62 -10.35 4.79 -11.64
N LYS A 63 -10.18 3.50 -11.92
CA LYS A 63 -9.37 2.58 -11.11
C LYS A 63 -7.92 3.03 -11.07
N ALA A 64 -7.37 3.45 -12.21
CA ALA A 64 -6.01 3.99 -12.27
C ALA A 64 -5.84 5.25 -11.41
N LEU A 65 -6.81 6.18 -11.48
CA LEU A 65 -6.79 7.40 -10.68
C LEU A 65 -6.88 7.09 -9.18
N LYS A 66 -7.79 6.21 -8.77
CA LYS A 66 -7.93 5.76 -7.37
C LYS A 66 -6.64 5.13 -6.83
N ALA A 67 -5.99 4.27 -7.62
CA ALA A 67 -4.71 3.68 -7.24
C ALA A 67 -3.62 4.74 -7.08
N LEU A 68 -3.58 5.73 -7.97
CA LEU A 68 -2.63 6.84 -7.90
C LEU A 68 -2.86 7.72 -6.66
N GLU A 69 -4.12 8.03 -6.32
CA GLU A 69 -4.48 8.80 -5.12
C GLU A 69 -4.03 8.09 -3.84
N LYS A 70 -4.29 6.77 -3.76
CA LYS A 70 -3.80 5.92 -2.66
C LYS A 70 -2.27 5.94 -2.56
N ALA A 71 -1.56 5.77 -3.67
CA ALA A 71 -0.11 5.82 -3.69
C ALA A 71 0.43 7.18 -3.21
N ARG A 72 -0.18 8.30 -3.63
CA ARG A 72 0.18 9.65 -3.16
C ARG A 72 -0.07 9.82 -1.66
N ARG A 73 -1.19 9.28 -1.15
CA ARG A 73 -1.51 9.30 0.27
C ARG A 73 -0.48 8.50 1.08
N ALA A 74 -0.19 7.26 0.68
CA ALA A 74 0.83 6.42 1.30
C ALA A 74 2.19 7.14 1.36
N TYR A 75 2.64 7.71 0.24
CA TYR A 75 3.89 8.48 0.20
C TYR A 75 3.88 9.66 1.19
N SER A 76 2.77 10.40 1.26
CA SER A 76 2.62 11.56 2.14
C SER A 76 2.64 11.15 3.62
N LEU A 77 1.98 10.04 3.97
CA LEU A 77 2.00 9.46 5.33
C LEU A 77 3.43 9.05 5.71
N MET A 78 4.08 8.25 4.86
CA MET A 78 5.47 7.80 5.07
C MET A 78 6.42 8.99 5.29
N ARG A 79 6.39 10.00 4.41
CA ARG A 79 7.21 11.22 4.57
C ARG A 79 6.86 12.00 5.83
N GLY A 80 5.59 11.99 6.25
CA GLY A 80 5.14 12.60 7.50
C GLY A 80 5.74 11.89 8.73
N ILE A 81 5.64 10.57 8.77
CA ILE A 81 6.16 9.72 9.85
C ILE A 81 7.68 9.86 9.93
N LEU A 82 8.41 9.67 8.81
CA LEU A 82 9.88 9.76 8.79
C LEU A 82 10.39 11.10 9.31
N ARG A 83 9.78 12.22 8.91
CA ARG A 83 10.17 13.56 9.42
C ARG A 83 10.02 13.70 10.95
N GLN A 84 9.09 12.99 11.56
CA GLN A 84 8.88 13.04 13.01
C GLN A 84 9.80 12.07 13.75
N VAL A 85 10.24 10.99 13.09
CA VAL A 85 11.16 9.99 13.66
C VAL A 85 12.61 10.42 13.51
N GLU A 86 13.01 10.94 12.35
CA GLU A 86 14.38 11.43 12.04
C GLU A 86 14.69 12.78 12.69
N GLY A 87 13.67 13.57 13.04
CA GLY A 87 13.81 14.86 13.72
C GLY A 87 14.01 14.75 15.24
N ARG A 88 14.38 13.57 15.74
CA ARG A 88 14.71 13.29 17.14
C ARG A 88 16.22 13.22 17.35
#